data_AF-A0A453DHA7-F1
#
_entry.id   AF-A0A453DHA7-F1
#
_cell.length_a   1.000
_cell.length_b   1.000
_cell.length_c   1.000
_cell.angle_alpha   90.00
_cell.angle_beta   90.00
_cell.angle_gamma   90.00
#
_symmetry.space_group_name_H-M   'P 1'
#
loop_
_entity.id
_entity.type
_entity.pdbx_description
1 polymer ?
#
loop_
_entity_poly.entity_id
_entity_poly.type
_entity_poly.pdbx_seq_one_letter_code
_entity_poly.pdbx_strand_id
1 'polypeptide(L)'
;MLQKARDVDGFFSAYPNMLPCLTRLQLYNLRFAEGDIHNVIFDCCKQLQHLSLDHCDAGDCSVWQIDAPNSSLRVLEVRYSYLKRLKVLCLPKLERLSWQAWMHCEAPLHFGSVPSLKELFLLCGAHLDHSGFSLSQLLDGATEIDTLTLNFQGEKLREKNRRKGPYHAFYFEKDESMYIWGVGSGQGG
;
A
#
# COMPACT_ATOMS: atom_id res chain seq x y z
N MET A 1 -11.04 -1.58 18.82
CA MET A 1 -12.37 -1.09 18.40
C MET A 1 -12.14 0.04 17.41
N LEU A 2 -12.65 -0.07 16.18
CA LEU A 2 -12.52 0.99 15.17
C LEU A 2 -13.54 2.10 15.47
N GLN A 3 -13.11 3.36 15.50
CA GLN A 3 -13.99 4.52 15.55
C GLN A 3 -14.51 4.81 14.13
N LYS A 4 -15.78 5.20 14.00
CA LYS A 4 -16.32 5.65 12.71
C LYS A 4 -15.65 6.97 12.33
N ALA A 5 -15.34 7.17 11.05
CA ALA A 5 -14.74 8.40 10.54
C ALA A 5 -15.55 9.69 10.83
N ARG A 6 -16.80 9.59 11.33
CA ARG A 6 -17.64 10.74 11.70
C ARG A 6 -16.98 11.72 12.68
N ASP A 7 -16.16 11.22 13.62
CA ASP A 7 -15.44 12.09 14.56
C ASP A 7 -14.33 12.88 13.85
N VAL A 8 -13.78 12.30 12.78
CA VAL A 8 -12.75 12.88 11.94
C VAL A 8 -13.36 13.87 10.94
N ASP A 9 -14.51 13.55 10.34
CA ASP A 9 -15.29 14.48 9.52
C ASP A 9 -15.70 15.71 10.33
N GLY A 10 -16.07 15.51 11.61
CA GLY A 10 -16.35 16.59 12.56
C GLY A 10 -15.12 17.46 12.84
N PHE A 11 -13.94 16.86 13.01
CA PHE A 11 -12.68 17.59 13.16
C PHE A 11 -12.34 18.42 11.92
N PHE A 12 -12.44 17.83 10.73
CA PHE A 12 -12.20 18.52 9.46
C PHE A 12 -13.19 19.66 9.24
N SER A 13 -14.46 19.46 9.60
CA SER A 13 -15.51 20.47 9.52
C SER A 13 -15.33 21.61 10.55
N ALA A 14 -14.77 21.32 11.72
CA ALA A 14 -14.56 22.31 12.78
C ALA A 14 -13.36 23.21 12.51
N TYR A 15 -12.34 22.73 11.79
CA TYR A 15 -11.08 23.44 11.56
C TYR A 15 -10.67 23.54 10.08
N PRO A 16 -11.55 23.99 9.16
CA PRO A 16 -11.30 23.99 7.73
C PRO A 16 -10.10 24.86 7.32
N ASN A 17 -9.78 25.90 8.10
CA ASN A 17 -8.68 26.82 7.81
C ASN A 17 -7.29 26.22 8.09
N MET A 18 -7.21 25.18 8.93
CA MET A 18 -5.93 24.55 9.29
C MET A 18 -5.54 23.44 8.30
N LEU A 19 -6.52 22.84 7.62
CA LEU A 19 -6.31 21.68 6.75
C LEU A 19 -5.41 21.96 5.55
N PRO A 20 -5.54 23.11 4.85
CA PRO A 20 -4.69 23.41 3.71
C PRO A 20 -3.21 23.52 4.06
N CYS A 21 -2.87 23.79 5.34
CA CYS A 21 -1.50 23.94 5.83
C CYS A 21 -0.96 22.67 6.50
N LEU A 22 -1.77 21.62 6.65
CA LEU A 22 -1.31 20.36 7.24
C LEU A 22 -0.30 19.69 6.32
N THR A 23 0.90 19.46 6.84
CA THR A 23 2.00 18.80 6.11
C THR A 23 2.15 17.32 6.51
N ARG A 24 1.65 16.94 7.69
CA ARG A 24 1.66 15.55 8.16
C ARG A 24 0.31 15.21 8.78
N LEU A 25 -0.22 14.04 8.42
CA LEU A 25 -1.46 13.50 8.94
C LEU A 25 -1.24 12.04 9.32
N GLN A 26 -1.60 11.71 10.55
CA GLN A 26 -1.55 10.34 11.06
C GLN A 26 -2.94 9.98 11.58
N LEU A 27 -3.48 8.88 11.07
CA LEU A 27 -4.83 8.43 11.34
C LEU A 27 -4.75 7.04 11.97
N TYR A 28 -5.47 6.87 13.09
CA TYR A 28 -5.40 5.68 13.91
C TYR A 28 -6.79 5.13 14.19
N ASN A 29 -6.99 3.82 14.02
CA ASN A 29 -8.23 3.11 14.38
C ASN A 29 -9.51 3.69 13.75
N LEU A 30 -9.45 4.13 12.50
CA LEU A 30 -10.60 4.72 11.80
C LEU A 30 -11.24 3.76 10.81
N ARG A 31 -12.56 3.79 10.73
CA ARG A 31 -13.33 3.17 9.65
C ARG A 31 -13.98 4.25 8.79
N PHE A 32 -13.50 4.38 7.56
CA PHE A 32 -14.07 5.24 6.52
C PHE A 32 -15.23 4.54 5.83
N ALA A 33 -16.16 5.30 5.25
CA ALA A 33 -17.07 4.76 4.24
C ALA A 33 -16.35 4.72 2.88
N GLU A 34 -16.92 3.98 1.94
CA GLU A 34 -16.35 3.84 0.59
C GLU A 34 -16.20 5.22 -0.08
N GLY A 35 -15.00 5.51 -0.58
CA GLY A 35 -14.70 6.79 -1.25
C GLY A 35 -14.37 7.97 -0.33
N ASP A 36 -14.81 7.95 0.94
CA ASP A 36 -14.64 9.10 1.85
C ASP A 36 -13.17 9.39 2.18
N ILE A 37 -12.36 8.34 2.30
CA ILE A 37 -10.93 8.48 2.64
C ILE A 37 -10.17 9.36 1.62
N HIS A 38 -10.56 9.31 0.34
CA HIS A 38 -9.90 10.12 -0.69
C HIS A 38 -10.30 11.59 -0.54
N ASN A 39 -11.60 11.87 -0.51
CA ASN A 39 -12.14 13.23 -0.41
C ASN A 39 -11.65 13.93 0.86
N VAL A 40 -11.69 13.24 2.00
CA VAL A 40 -11.31 13.79 3.29
C VAL A 40 -9.83 14.18 3.33
N ILE A 41 -8.96 13.36 2.73
CA ILE A 41 -7.52 13.57 2.83
C ILE A 41 -7.00 14.48 1.72
N PHE A 42 -7.32 14.17 0.46
CA PHE A 42 -6.69 14.83 -0.69
C PHE A 42 -7.37 16.14 -1.11
N ASP A 43 -8.68 16.30 -0.91
CA ASP A 43 -9.35 17.56 -1.26
C ASP A 43 -9.09 18.64 -0.21
N CYS A 44 -8.98 18.25 1.06
CA CYS A 44 -8.83 19.16 2.18
C CYS A 44 -7.36 19.52 2.48
N CYS A 45 -6.43 18.56 2.39
CA CYS A 45 -5.05 18.73 2.85
C CYS A 45 -4.08 18.96 1.68
N LYS A 46 -4.15 20.13 1.05
CA LYS A 46 -3.38 20.45 -0.18
C LYS A 46 -1.85 20.45 -0.02
N GLN A 47 -1.36 20.77 1.17
CA GLN A 47 0.08 20.75 1.49
C GLN A 47 0.54 19.47 2.17
N LEU A 48 -0.30 18.43 2.22
CA LEU A 48 0.04 17.19 2.89
C LEU A 48 1.22 16.51 2.20
N GLN A 49 2.29 16.27 2.96
CA GLN A 49 3.51 15.62 2.47
C GLN A 49 3.67 14.21 3.03
N HIS A 50 3.09 13.94 4.20
CA HIS A 50 3.18 12.64 4.85
C HIS A 50 1.81 12.19 5.35
N LEU A 51 1.38 11.02 4.89
CA LEU A 51 0.16 10.36 5.35
C LEU A 51 0.51 9.00 5.96
N SER A 52 0.04 8.77 7.18
CA SER A 52 0.17 7.49 7.88
C SER A 52 -1.21 6.98 8.28
N LEU A 53 -1.56 5.79 7.84
CA LEU A 53 -2.78 5.08 8.21
C LEU A 53 -2.40 3.87 9.06
N ASP A 54 -2.95 3.78 10.26
CA ASP A 54 -2.64 2.72 11.21
C ASP A 54 -3.93 2.12 11.78
N HIS A 55 -4.13 0.82 11.58
CA HIS A 55 -5.38 0.14 11.91
C HIS A 55 -6.61 0.83 11.28
N CYS A 56 -6.49 1.31 10.04
CA CYS A 56 -7.60 1.92 9.31
C CYS A 56 -8.35 0.91 8.44
N ASP A 57 -9.63 1.14 8.23
CA ASP A 57 -10.51 0.35 7.35
C ASP A 57 -11.21 1.29 6.36
N ALA A 58 -11.08 1.03 5.07
CA ALA A 58 -11.78 1.80 4.02
C ALA A 58 -13.19 1.26 3.71
N GLY A 59 -13.69 0.33 4.52
CA GLY A 59 -15.01 -0.30 4.40
C GLY A 59 -15.00 -1.51 3.45
N ASP A 60 -15.75 -2.56 3.81
CA ASP A 60 -16.19 -3.68 2.97
C ASP A 60 -15.14 -4.26 1.97
N CYS A 61 -13.90 -4.46 2.43
CA CYS A 61 -12.80 -4.95 1.59
C CYS A 61 -12.59 -4.08 0.34
N SER A 62 -12.76 -2.76 0.48
CA SER A 62 -12.70 -1.83 -0.64
C SER A 62 -11.28 -1.70 -1.18
N VAL A 63 -11.24 -1.41 -2.48
CA VAL A 63 -10.03 -1.02 -3.18
C VAL A 63 -9.87 0.47 -2.96
N TRP A 64 -8.82 0.88 -2.25
CA TRP A 64 -8.54 2.29 -2.08
C TRP A 64 -7.86 2.83 -3.35
N GLN A 65 -8.53 3.76 -4.02
CA GLN A 65 -8.01 4.41 -5.23
C GLN A 65 -7.54 5.82 -4.88
N ILE A 66 -6.34 6.16 -5.32
CA ILE A 66 -5.76 7.49 -5.16
C ILE A 66 -5.50 8.10 -6.53
N ASP A 67 -6.30 9.10 -6.87
CA ASP A 67 -6.06 10.00 -8.00
C ASP A 67 -5.94 11.42 -7.46
N ALA A 68 -4.71 11.91 -7.29
CA ALA A 68 -4.46 13.22 -6.72
C ALA A 68 -3.26 13.89 -7.42
N PRO A 69 -3.41 14.35 -8.68
CA PRO A 69 -2.32 14.91 -9.48
C PRO A 69 -1.72 16.19 -8.86
N ASN A 70 -2.53 16.94 -8.10
CA ASN A 70 -2.11 18.17 -7.44
C ASN A 70 -1.57 17.95 -6.03
N SER A 71 -1.53 16.71 -5.55
CA SER A 71 -1.08 16.39 -4.21
C SER A 71 0.40 16.71 -4.01
N SER A 72 0.75 17.15 -2.79
CA SER A 72 2.14 17.30 -2.36
C SER A 72 2.66 16.09 -1.58
N LEU A 73 1.91 14.98 -1.60
CA LEU A 73 2.21 13.78 -0.83
C LEU A 73 3.52 13.14 -1.32
N ARG A 74 4.47 13.00 -0.40
CA ARG A 74 5.77 12.37 -0.62
C ARG A 74 5.88 11.01 0.05
N VAL A 75 5.22 10.85 1.19
CA VAL A 75 5.30 9.63 1.99
C VAL A 75 3.90 9.10 2.27
N LEU A 76 3.67 7.85 1.89
CA LEU A 76 2.47 7.09 2.22
C LEU A 76 2.84 5.87 3.04
N GLU A 77 2.31 5.78 4.25
CA GLU A 77 2.50 4.65 5.15
C GLU A 77 1.16 4.03 5.51
N VAL A 78 1.04 2.72 5.32
CA VAL A 78 -0.14 1.94 5.66
C VAL A 78 0.30 0.81 6.58
N ARG A 79 -0.20 0.78 7.81
CA ARG A 79 0.13 -0.24 8.82
C ARG A 79 -1.13 -0.92 9.31
N TYR A 80 -1.11 -2.25 9.34
CA TYR A 80 -2.17 -3.08 9.94
C TYR A 80 -3.60 -2.68 9.54
N SER A 81 -3.75 -2.15 8.32
CA SER A 81 -4.98 -1.56 7.83
C SER A 81 -5.70 -2.54 6.93
N TYR A 82 -7.02 -2.59 7.04
CA TYR A 82 -7.90 -3.53 6.36
C TYR A 82 -8.25 -3.03 4.95
N LEU A 83 -7.26 -3.03 4.07
CA LEU A 83 -7.40 -2.63 2.66
C LEU A 83 -7.18 -3.83 1.75
N LYS A 84 -8.10 -4.03 0.79
CA LYS A 84 -7.97 -5.16 -0.15
C LYS A 84 -6.83 -4.95 -1.15
N ARG A 85 -6.78 -3.75 -1.74
CA ARG A 85 -5.78 -3.32 -2.72
C ARG A 85 -5.68 -1.80 -2.66
N LEU A 86 -4.48 -1.28 -2.88
CA LEU A 86 -4.23 0.14 -3.09
C LEU A 86 -3.91 0.37 -4.57
N LYS A 87 -4.74 1.18 -5.24
CA LYS A 87 -4.50 1.63 -6.62
C LYS A 87 -4.07 3.09 -6.58
N VAL A 88 -2.83 3.37 -6.97
CA VAL A 88 -2.33 4.75 -7.06
C VAL A 88 -2.36 5.16 -8.52
N LEU A 89 -3.45 5.80 -8.94
CA LEU A 89 -3.65 6.23 -10.33
C LEU A 89 -2.75 7.41 -10.68
N CYS A 90 -2.66 8.41 -9.80
CA CYS A 90 -1.77 9.56 -9.99
C CYS A 90 -1.31 10.14 -8.64
N LEU A 91 -0.01 10.01 -8.37
CA LEU A 91 0.67 10.69 -7.26
C LEU A 91 2.10 11.07 -7.70
N PRO A 92 2.27 12.20 -8.39
CA PRO A 92 3.52 12.50 -9.08
C PRO A 92 4.71 12.74 -8.15
N LYS A 93 4.46 13.20 -6.92
CA LYS A 93 5.50 13.56 -5.94
C LYS A 93 5.74 12.47 -4.89
N LEU A 94 5.09 11.31 -5.01
CA LEU A 94 5.25 10.23 -4.05
C LEU A 94 6.66 9.67 -4.15
N GLU A 95 7.42 9.73 -3.07
CA GLU A 95 8.81 9.27 -2.98
C GLU A 95 8.92 7.93 -2.26
N ARG A 96 8.08 7.72 -1.24
CA ARG A 96 8.07 6.51 -0.41
C ARG A 96 6.67 5.97 -0.22
N LEU A 97 6.50 4.68 -0.49
CA LEU A 97 5.31 3.92 -0.13
C LEU A 97 5.70 2.76 0.77
N SER A 98 5.11 2.69 1.96
CA SER A 98 5.27 1.59 2.90
C SER A 98 3.92 0.96 3.19
N TRP A 99 3.80 -0.34 2.97
CA TRP A 99 2.65 -1.12 3.41
C TRP A 99 3.10 -2.25 4.31
N GLN A 100 2.78 -2.13 5.59
CA GLN A 100 3.07 -3.10 6.63
C GLN A 100 1.83 -3.97 6.89
N ALA A 101 1.98 -5.28 6.67
CA ALA A 101 0.99 -6.32 6.88
C ALA A 101 -0.20 -6.25 5.92
N TRP A 102 0.02 -6.37 4.60
CA TRP A 102 -1.10 -6.72 3.70
C TRP A 102 -1.54 -8.16 3.96
N MET A 103 -2.85 -8.42 3.85
CA MET A 103 -3.44 -9.71 4.25
C MET A 103 -4.23 -10.42 3.14
N HIS A 104 -4.20 -9.92 1.89
CA HIS A 104 -5.02 -10.47 0.80
C HIS A 104 -4.21 -11.27 -0.23
N CYS A 105 -4.84 -12.31 -0.81
CA CYS A 105 -4.24 -13.21 -1.80
C CYS A 105 -3.87 -12.53 -3.13
N GLU A 106 -4.53 -11.43 -3.46
CA GLU A 106 -4.33 -10.68 -4.71
C GLU A 106 -3.15 -9.71 -4.63
N ALA A 107 -2.70 -9.17 -5.78
CA ALA A 107 -1.68 -8.13 -5.82
C ALA A 107 -2.08 -6.92 -4.95
N PRO A 108 -1.22 -6.52 -3.99
CA PRO A 108 -1.58 -5.47 -3.02
C PRO A 108 -1.60 -4.09 -3.69
N LEU A 109 -0.76 -3.86 -4.69
CA LEU A 109 -0.59 -2.57 -5.35
C LEU A 109 -0.86 -2.62 -6.84
N HIS A 110 -1.27 -1.47 -7.36
CA HIS A 110 -1.25 -1.16 -8.78
C HIS A 110 -0.92 0.32 -8.95
N PHE A 111 0.09 0.61 -9.77
CA PHE A 111 0.50 1.97 -10.07
C PHE A 111 -0.01 2.41 -11.45
N GLY A 112 -0.43 3.68 -11.53
CA GLY A 112 -0.63 4.41 -12.77
C GLY A 112 0.57 5.32 -13.01
N SER A 113 0.48 6.58 -12.58
CA SER A 113 1.58 7.55 -12.70
C SER A 113 2.18 7.91 -11.34
N VAL A 114 3.37 7.36 -11.06
CA VAL A 114 4.17 7.64 -9.85
C VAL A 114 5.66 7.84 -10.19
N PRO A 115 6.00 8.85 -11.03
CA PRO A 115 7.35 9.02 -11.56
C PRO A 115 8.43 9.21 -10.48
N SER A 116 8.12 9.81 -9.33
CA SER A 116 9.10 10.08 -8.27
C SER A 116 9.25 8.98 -7.22
N LEU A 117 8.60 7.82 -7.38
CA LEU A 117 8.61 6.77 -6.38
C LEU A 117 9.98 6.08 -6.34
N LYS A 118 10.70 6.27 -5.23
CA LYS A 118 12.06 5.74 -5.01
C LYS A 118 12.07 4.54 -4.08
N GLU A 119 11.23 4.57 -3.05
CA GLU A 119 11.24 3.55 -2.00
C GLU A 119 9.88 2.86 -1.91
N LEU A 120 9.89 1.55 -2.11
CA LEU A 120 8.74 0.68 -1.91
C LEU A 120 9.05 -0.36 -0.83
N PHE A 121 8.38 -0.24 0.31
CA PHE A 121 8.43 -1.21 1.39
C PHE A 121 7.12 -1.96 1.48
N LEU A 122 7.23 -3.27 1.53
CA LEU A 122 6.11 -4.16 1.38
C LEU A 122 6.31 -5.34 2.35
N LEU A 123 5.45 -5.46 3.36
CA LEU A 123 5.44 -6.60 4.28
C LEU A 123 4.11 -7.36 4.17
N CYS A 124 4.20 -8.64 3.81
CA CYS A 124 3.09 -9.59 3.82
C CYS A 124 2.81 -10.01 5.27
N GLY A 125 1.58 -9.81 5.73
CA GLY A 125 1.11 -10.28 7.04
C GLY A 125 0.17 -11.48 6.94
N ALA A 126 -0.04 -12.03 5.74
CA ALA A 126 -0.93 -13.16 5.54
C ALA A 126 -0.19 -14.50 5.71
N HIS A 127 -0.78 -15.38 6.53
CA HIS A 127 -0.49 -16.81 6.60
C HIS A 127 -1.31 -17.61 5.55
N LEU A 128 -1.67 -16.97 4.43
CA LEU A 128 -2.62 -17.49 3.45
C LEU A 128 -1.91 -17.99 2.19
N ASP A 129 -2.56 -18.90 1.49
CA ASP A 129 -2.11 -19.36 0.17
C ASP A 129 -2.25 -18.26 -0.86
N HIS A 130 -1.15 -17.57 -1.12
CA HIS A 130 -1.09 -16.58 -2.18
C HIS A 130 -0.92 -17.28 -3.54
N SER A 131 -1.81 -16.96 -4.48
CA SER A 131 -1.69 -17.36 -5.90
C SER A 131 -0.49 -16.73 -6.61
N GLY A 132 0.19 -15.80 -5.93
CA GLY A 132 1.25 -14.99 -6.48
C GLY A 132 0.79 -13.89 -7.39
N PHE A 133 1.67 -12.91 -7.55
CA PHE A 133 1.50 -11.78 -8.44
C PHE A 133 2.83 -11.50 -9.14
N SER A 134 2.76 -10.91 -10.34
CA SER A 134 3.94 -10.50 -11.07
C SER A 134 4.43 -9.14 -10.54
N LEU A 135 5.71 -9.06 -10.19
CA LEU A 135 6.31 -7.79 -9.80
C LEU A 135 6.39 -6.80 -10.96
N SER A 136 6.63 -7.27 -12.19
CA SER A 136 6.63 -6.39 -13.37
C SER A 136 5.27 -5.71 -13.58
N GLN A 137 4.16 -6.41 -13.29
CA GLN A 137 2.82 -5.85 -13.35
C GLN A 137 2.50 -4.94 -12.17
N LEU A 138 3.04 -5.25 -10.99
CA LEU A 138 2.85 -4.43 -9.79
C LEU A 138 3.59 -3.10 -9.91
N LEU A 139 4.77 -3.10 -10.53
CA LEU A 139 5.64 -1.94 -10.73
C LEU A 139 5.40 -1.25 -12.07
N ASP A 140 4.43 -1.72 -12.86
CA ASP A 140 4.00 -1.06 -14.09
C ASP A 140 3.55 0.37 -13.74
N GLY A 141 4.19 1.39 -14.31
CA GLY A 141 3.96 2.80 -13.96
C GLY A 141 4.91 3.42 -12.92
N ALA A 142 5.77 2.62 -12.28
CA ALA A 142 6.83 3.10 -11.37
C ALA A 142 8.20 3.00 -12.05
N THR A 143 8.68 4.12 -12.59
CA THR A 143 9.86 4.12 -13.48
C THR A 143 11.21 4.28 -12.75
N GLU A 144 11.23 4.88 -11.55
CA GLU A 144 12.45 5.33 -10.84
C GLU A 144 12.66 4.71 -9.44
N ILE A 145 12.18 3.48 -9.21
CA ILE A 145 12.37 2.83 -7.90
C ILE A 145 13.85 2.50 -7.66
N ASP A 146 14.42 3.10 -6.61
CA ASP A 146 15.78 2.87 -6.14
C ASP A 146 15.85 1.69 -5.16
N THR A 147 14.83 1.54 -4.30
CA THR A 147 14.80 0.54 -3.23
C THR A 147 13.46 -0.17 -3.18
N LEU A 148 13.49 -1.49 -3.41
CA LEU A 148 12.36 -2.39 -3.23
C LEU A 148 12.65 -3.36 -2.08
N THR A 149 11.83 -3.33 -1.03
CA THR A 149 11.90 -4.29 0.07
C THR A 149 10.61 -5.09 0.15
N LEU A 150 10.70 -6.40 -0.08
CA LEU A 150 9.62 -7.35 0.09
C LEU A 150 9.92 -8.26 1.29
N ASN A 151 9.11 -8.18 2.34
CA ASN A 151 9.24 -9.02 3.53
C ASN A 151 8.04 -9.95 3.66
N PHE A 152 8.28 -11.25 3.53
CA PHE A 152 7.25 -12.29 3.65
C PHE A 152 7.26 -13.02 5.00
N GLN A 153 7.90 -12.43 6.02
CA GLN A 153 7.95 -12.98 7.38
C GLN A 153 8.44 -14.44 7.48
N GLY A 154 9.24 -14.91 6.52
CA GLY A 154 9.78 -16.27 6.49
C GLY A 154 8.98 -17.28 5.66
N GLU A 155 7.92 -16.86 4.98
CA GLU A 155 7.18 -17.70 4.02
C GLU A 155 8.08 -18.11 2.83
N LYS A 156 7.96 -19.37 2.41
CA LYS A 156 8.89 -20.00 1.47
C LYS A 156 8.54 -19.66 0.03
N LEU A 157 9.25 -18.68 -0.53
CA LEU A 157 9.14 -18.27 -1.94
C LEU A 157 9.51 -19.43 -2.88
N ARG A 158 8.60 -19.87 -3.76
CA ARG A 158 8.93 -20.77 -4.87
C ARG A 158 9.12 -19.98 -6.16
N GLU A 159 10.35 -19.94 -6.65
CA GLU A 159 10.68 -19.48 -7.99
C GLU A 159 10.37 -20.60 -9.00
N LYS A 160 9.66 -20.31 -10.10
CA LYS A 160 9.54 -21.27 -11.22
C LYS A 160 10.74 -21.10 -12.14
N ASN A 161 11.93 -21.49 -11.68
CA ASN A 161 13.04 -21.75 -12.58
C ASN A 161 13.79 -23.04 -12.23
N ARG A 162 14.14 -23.78 -13.28
CA ARG A 162 14.44 -25.21 -13.27
C ARG A 162 15.88 -25.51 -12.83
N ARG A 163 16.42 -24.83 -11.81
CA ARG A 163 17.73 -25.10 -11.22
C ARG A 163 17.70 -24.87 -9.71
N LYS A 164 17.84 -25.96 -8.96
CA LYS A 164 17.87 -26.00 -7.49
C LYS A 164 19.13 -25.28 -6.98
N GLY A 165 18.96 -24.29 -6.11
CA GLY A 165 20.01 -23.72 -5.26
C GLY A 165 19.42 -23.31 -3.90
N PRO A 166 20.14 -23.45 -2.78
CA PRO A 166 19.60 -23.15 -1.46
C PRO A 166 19.68 -21.65 -1.14
N TYR A 167 18.57 -21.12 -0.63
CA TYR A 167 18.37 -19.88 0.14
C TYR A 167 19.47 -18.82 0.06
N HIS A 168 19.25 -17.74 -0.71
CA HIS A 168 19.89 -16.45 -0.48
C HIS A 168 18.96 -15.32 -0.94
N ALA A 169 19.07 -14.17 -0.25
CA ALA A 169 18.32 -12.95 -0.51
C ALA A 169 18.20 -12.64 -2.02
N PHE A 170 16.98 -12.33 -2.46
CA PHE A 170 16.69 -12.04 -3.85
C PHE A 170 17.04 -10.58 -4.14
N TYR A 171 18.10 -10.37 -4.94
CA TYR A 171 18.38 -9.10 -5.60
C TYR A 171 17.56 -9.06 -6.89
N PHE A 172 16.80 -7.99 -7.08
CA PHE A 172 15.97 -7.81 -8.27
C PHE A 172 16.67 -6.93 -9.31
N GLU A 173 16.72 -7.44 -10.54
CA GLU A 173 17.06 -6.68 -11.74
C GLU A 173 15.76 -6.43 -12.53
N LYS A 174 15.60 -5.22 -13.07
CA LYS A 174 14.33 -4.60 -13.52
C LYS A 174 13.58 -5.36 -14.63
N ASP A 175 14.15 -6.42 -15.18
CA ASP A 175 13.69 -7.05 -16.44
C ASP A 175 13.11 -8.47 -16.29
N GLU A 176 13.09 -9.05 -15.08
CA GLU A 176 12.57 -10.42 -14.89
C GLU A 176 11.21 -10.45 -14.18
N SER A 177 10.23 -11.10 -14.82
CA SER A 177 8.90 -11.35 -14.23
C SER A 177 9.02 -12.42 -13.14
N MET A 178 9.11 -11.99 -11.88
CA MET A 178 9.10 -12.92 -10.74
C MET A 178 7.67 -13.25 -10.32
N TYR A 179 7.37 -14.56 -10.30
CA TYR A 179 6.11 -15.12 -9.84
C TYR A 179 6.26 -15.65 -8.41
N ILE A 180 5.54 -15.09 -7.45
CA ILE A 180 5.68 -15.37 -6.02
C ILE A 180 4.58 -16.31 -5.52
N TRP A 181 4.81 -17.61 -5.39
CA TRP A 181 3.78 -18.54 -4.89
C TRP A 181 3.85 -18.71 -3.37
N GLY A 182 2.71 -18.63 -2.67
CA GLY A 182 2.57 -18.99 -1.26
C GLY A 182 2.27 -20.50 -1.10
N VAL A 183 2.73 -21.11 0.00
CA VAL A 183 2.54 -22.55 0.24
C VAL A 183 1.35 -22.79 1.16
N GLY A 184 0.36 -23.51 0.61
CA GLY A 184 -0.62 -24.29 1.36
C GLY A 184 0.02 -25.15 2.40
N SER A 185 -0.18 -24.80 3.66
CA SER A 185 -0.22 -25.80 4.71
C SER A 185 -1.40 -26.74 4.40
N GLY A 186 -1.11 -27.76 3.60
CA GLY A 186 -1.98 -28.92 3.50
C GLY A 186 -2.15 -29.47 4.90
N GLN A 187 -3.32 -29.23 5.49
CA GLN A 187 -3.78 -30.07 6.58
C GLN A 187 -3.92 -31.47 6.01
N GLY A 188 -3.00 -32.35 6.39
CA GLY A 188 -3.19 -33.78 6.25
C GLY A 188 -4.37 -34.18 7.13
N GLY A 189 -5.42 -34.66 6.47
CA GLY A 189 -6.38 -35.62 7.01
C GLY A 189 -6.22 -36.92 6.25
#